data_AF-A0A1E3X3J4-F1
#
_entry.id   AF-A0A1E3X3J4-F1
#
_cell.length_a   1.000
_cell.length_b   1.000
_cell.length_c   1.000
_cell.angle_alpha   90.00
_cell.angle_beta   90.00
_cell.angle_gamma   90.00
#
_symmetry.space_group_name_H-M   'P 1'
#
loop_
_entity.id
_entity.type
_entity.pdbx_description
1 polymer ?
#
loop_
_entity_poly.entity_id
_entity_poly.type
_entity_poly.pdbx_seq_one_letter_code
_entity_poly.pdbx_strand_id
1 'polypeptide(L)'
;MGKELTDKVIEEIAKKNSEPLWMKEKRLESLHIFKEMPMPTGQEETWRRTDFSTFRIIETIPYIEPLLQVKEYDNLNNRGKFSSLSDRNICGTLVQQNSHTVFNKLARDLHKRGVIYTDIISAIHIYPDLIKTYLLTDCIKPDDSKFTAIHAACLNGGTFLYIPKGVEVYLPIRSLFSMNTNGGGMFYHTLIIAGAYSKVTYVEEYSSPFIDTQTISNSAVEIFLNESASVNYVGLQNWATDVYHFITKRAIVNKDAS
;
A
#
# COMPACT_ATOMS: atom_id res chain seq x y z
N MET A 1 14.25 -10.82 19.33
CA MET A 1 13.52 -11.66 18.35
C MET A 1 14.41 -11.78 17.13
N GLY A 2 14.64 -12.99 16.60
CA GLY A 2 15.57 -13.22 15.50
C GLY A 2 15.22 -12.40 14.25
N LYS A 3 16.23 -11.79 13.63
CA LYS A 3 16.15 -10.89 12.46
C LYS A 3 15.89 -11.64 11.14
N GLU A 4 15.10 -12.70 11.16
CA GLU A 4 14.85 -13.53 9.98
C GLU A 4 13.36 -13.69 9.73
N LEU A 5 12.95 -13.50 8.48
CA LEU A 5 11.56 -13.63 8.06
C LEU A 5 11.19 -15.11 8.00
N THR A 6 10.45 -15.56 9.01
CA THR A 6 10.03 -16.96 9.18
C THR A 6 8.52 -17.10 9.07
N ASP A 7 8.06 -18.32 8.87
CA ASP A 7 6.64 -18.66 8.83
C ASP A 7 5.94 -18.19 10.11
N LYS A 8 6.59 -18.37 11.28
CA LYS A 8 6.10 -17.88 12.58
C LYS A 8 5.86 -16.36 12.58
N VAL A 9 6.74 -15.57 11.97
CA VAL A 9 6.56 -14.10 11.86
C VAL A 9 5.33 -13.79 11.01
N ILE A 10 5.11 -14.51 9.91
CA ILE A 10 3.92 -14.35 9.07
C ILE A 10 2.64 -14.75 9.81
N GLU A 11 2.69 -15.84 10.58
CA GLU A 11 1.57 -16.25 11.43
C GLU A 11 1.24 -15.21 12.51
N GLU A 12 2.27 -14.57 13.09
CA GLU A 12 2.10 -13.49 14.05
C GLU A 12 1.46 -12.25 13.40
N ILE A 13 1.87 -11.87 12.18
CA ILE A 13 1.23 -10.77 11.42
C ILE A 13 -0.25 -11.08 11.18
N ALA A 14 -0.55 -12.26 10.62
CA ALA A 14 -1.92 -12.67 10.34
C ALA A 14 -2.79 -12.67 11.60
N LYS A 15 -2.23 -13.15 12.73
CA LYS A 15 -2.91 -13.15 14.02
C LYS A 15 -3.18 -11.72 14.53
N LYS A 16 -2.20 -10.81 14.46
CA LYS A 16 -2.36 -9.41 14.89
C LYS A 16 -3.43 -8.68 14.09
N ASN A 17 -3.49 -8.93 12.79
CA ASN A 17 -4.51 -8.37 11.90
C ASN A 17 -5.84 -9.15 11.95
N SER A 18 -5.93 -10.22 12.74
CA SER A 18 -7.09 -11.13 12.80
C SER A 18 -7.53 -11.67 11.44
N GLU A 19 -6.58 -11.88 10.52
CA GLU A 19 -6.82 -12.15 9.10
C GLU A 19 -7.64 -13.42 8.81
N PRO A 20 -8.44 -13.42 7.72
CA PRO A 20 -9.08 -14.62 7.23
C PRO A 20 -8.04 -15.63 6.71
N LEU A 21 -8.40 -16.91 6.75
CA LEU A 21 -7.50 -18.03 6.40
C LEU A 21 -6.85 -17.86 5.02
N TRP A 22 -7.62 -17.45 4.02
CA TRP A 22 -7.12 -17.29 2.65
C TRP A 22 -5.98 -16.26 2.54
N MET A 23 -6.02 -15.20 3.36
CA MET A 23 -4.97 -14.18 3.34
C MET A 23 -3.72 -14.69 4.05
N LYS A 24 -3.89 -15.39 5.18
CA LYS A 24 -2.79 -16.08 5.86
C LYS A 24 -2.07 -17.05 4.92
N GLU A 25 -2.81 -17.88 4.21
CA GLU A 25 -2.27 -18.86 3.24
C GLU A 25 -1.51 -18.16 2.12
N LYS A 26 -2.09 -17.10 1.52
CA LYS A 26 -1.44 -16.29 0.49
C LYS A 26 -0.11 -15.69 0.98
N ARG A 27 -0.02 -15.22 2.23
CA ARG A 27 1.23 -14.70 2.79
C ARG A 27 2.30 -15.78 2.96
N LEU A 28 1.91 -16.96 3.45
CA LEU A 28 2.83 -18.09 3.64
C LEU A 28 3.37 -18.60 2.31
N GLU A 29 2.51 -18.74 1.30
CA GLU A 29 2.92 -19.08 -0.07
C GLU A 29 3.91 -18.03 -0.62
N SER A 30 3.59 -16.75 -0.44
CA SER A 30 4.45 -15.64 -0.89
C SER A 30 5.81 -15.62 -0.18
N LEU A 31 5.86 -16.00 1.10
CA LEU A 31 7.11 -16.16 1.84
C LEU A 31 7.97 -17.29 1.25
N HIS A 32 7.34 -18.40 0.86
CA HIS A 32 8.05 -19.52 0.25
C HIS A 32 8.64 -19.12 -1.10
N ILE A 33 7.85 -18.49 -1.96
CA ILE A 33 8.30 -17.91 -3.24
C ILE A 33 9.48 -16.96 -3.00
N PHE A 34 9.36 -16.06 -2.02
CA PHE A 34 10.43 -15.13 -1.67
C PHE A 34 11.75 -15.84 -1.28
N LYS A 35 11.67 -16.92 -0.50
CA LYS A 35 12.84 -17.69 -0.06
C LYS A 35 13.52 -18.43 -1.21
N GLU A 36 12.74 -18.90 -2.19
CA GLU A 36 13.26 -19.62 -3.36
C GLU A 36 13.83 -18.71 -4.45
N MET A 37 13.28 -17.50 -4.60
CA MET A 37 13.76 -16.56 -5.61
C MET A 37 15.14 -15.97 -5.23
N PRO A 38 16.13 -15.95 -6.14
CA PRO A 38 17.40 -15.28 -5.87
C PRO A 38 17.22 -13.75 -5.83
N MET A 39 18.09 -13.07 -5.08
CA MET A 39 18.22 -11.61 -5.22
C MET A 39 18.68 -11.28 -6.65
N PRO A 40 18.18 -10.18 -7.25
CA PRO A 40 18.73 -9.71 -8.51
C PRO A 40 20.24 -9.47 -8.39
N THR A 41 20.95 -9.82 -9.45
CA THR A 41 22.41 -9.77 -9.50
C THR A 41 22.93 -8.52 -10.20
N GLY A 42 22.06 -7.78 -10.88
CA GLY A 42 22.42 -6.67 -11.76
C GLY A 42 22.79 -7.14 -13.18
N GLN A 43 22.70 -8.43 -13.47
CA GLN A 43 22.80 -8.94 -14.84
C GLN A 43 21.48 -8.80 -15.60
N GLU A 44 20.37 -8.76 -14.87
CA GLU A 44 19.03 -8.54 -15.40
C GLU A 44 18.91 -7.10 -15.91
N GLU A 45 18.36 -6.89 -17.11
CA GLU A 45 18.21 -5.54 -17.70
C GLU A 45 17.50 -4.57 -16.74
N THR A 46 16.45 -5.04 -16.06
CA THR A 46 15.69 -4.29 -15.05
C THR A 46 16.53 -3.80 -13.88
N TRP A 47 17.61 -4.52 -13.54
CA TRP A 47 18.41 -4.28 -12.34
C TRP A 47 19.86 -3.87 -12.62
N ARG A 48 20.25 -3.74 -13.90
CA ARG A 48 21.65 -3.45 -14.29
C ARG A 48 22.24 -2.19 -13.64
N ARG A 49 21.41 -1.21 -13.30
CA ARG A 49 21.83 0.07 -12.71
C ARG A 49 21.50 0.19 -11.22
N THR A 50 21.07 -0.89 -10.59
CA THR A 50 20.69 -0.91 -9.18
C THR A 50 21.72 -1.70 -8.39
N ASP A 51 22.37 -1.05 -7.43
CA ASP A 51 23.31 -1.71 -6.53
C ASP A 51 22.60 -2.25 -5.28
N PHE A 52 22.73 -3.55 -5.03
CA PHE A 52 22.18 -4.24 -3.86
C PHE A 52 23.23 -4.58 -2.80
N SER A 53 24.50 -4.24 -3.01
CA SER A 53 25.62 -4.62 -2.15
C SER A 53 25.44 -4.17 -0.69
N THR A 54 24.84 -3.00 -0.49
CA THR A 54 24.55 -2.40 0.82
C THR A 54 23.15 -2.68 1.33
N PHE A 55 22.25 -3.21 0.49
CA PHE A 55 20.86 -3.43 0.83
C PHE A 55 20.66 -4.71 1.66
N ARG A 56 19.92 -4.63 2.76
CA ARG A 56 19.61 -5.77 3.64
C ARG A 56 18.11 -5.93 3.80
N ILE A 57 17.52 -6.80 2.99
CA ILE A 57 16.06 -7.00 2.95
C ILE A 57 15.52 -7.80 4.16
N ILE A 58 16.33 -8.68 4.75
CA ILE A 58 15.88 -9.66 5.77
C ILE A 58 15.92 -9.08 7.20
N GLU A 59 16.65 -7.98 7.42
CA GLU A 59 16.81 -7.40 8.76
C GLU A 59 15.66 -6.46 9.19
N THR A 60 14.66 -6.25 8.33
CA THR A 60 13.58 -5.29 8.58
C THR A 60 12.42 -5.90 9.33
N ILE A 61 11.86 -5.18 10.30
CA ILE A 61 10.68 -5.62 11.07
C ILE A 61 9.42 -5.39 10.22
N PRO A 62 8.70 -6.44 9.79
CA PRO A 62 7.58 -6.29 8.85
C PRO A 62 6.31 -5.73 9.48
N TYR A 63 6.21 -5.68 10.82
CA TYR A 63 5.05 -5.12 11.50
C TYR A 63 5.50 -4.24 12.68
N ILE A 64 5.05 -2.98 12.68
CA ILE A 64 5.44 -1.99 13.68
C ILE A 64 4.20 -1.55 14.44
N GLU A 65 4.17 -1.83 15.74
CA GLU A 65 3.11 -1.34 16.64
C GLU A 65 3.05 0.20 16.62
N PRO A 66 1.88 0.81 16.80
CA PRO A 66 1.76 2.25 16.77
C PRO A 66 2.36 2.82 18.05
N LEU A 67 3.26 3.80 17.92
CA LEU A 67 3.87 4.46 19.09
C LEU A 67 2.84 5.30 19.88
N LEU A 68 1.81 5.84 19.22
CA LEU A 68 0.75 6.66 19.81
C LEU A 68 -0.55 6.57 19.00
N GLN A 69 -1.70 6.54 19.67
CA GLN A 69 -2.99 6.85 19.04
C GLN A 69 -3.08 8.37 18.84
N VAL A 70 -2.86 8.84 17.61
CA VAL A 70 -3.05 10.26 17.29
C VAL A 70 -4.56 10.51 17.17
N LYS A 71 -5.11 11.28 18.12
CA LYS A 71 -6.56 11.55 18.23
C LYS A 71 -7.04 12.66 17.29
N GLU A 72 -6.15 13.48 16.72
CA GLU A 72 -6.53 14.66 15.94
C GLU A 72 -5.63 14.88 14.71
N TYR A 73 -6.28 15.12 13.57
CA TYR A 73 -5.69 15.30 12.23
C TYR A 73 -4.78 16.54 12.13
N ASP A 74 -5.08 17.63 12.85
CA ASP A 74 -4.34 18.90 12.74
C ASP A 74 -2.88 18.82 13.18
N ASN A 75 -2.53 17.86 14.05
CA ASN A 75 -1.13 17.63 14.45
C ASN A 75 -0.32 16.84 13.42
N LEU A 76 -0.95 16.21 12.42
CA LEU A 76 -0.28 15.36 11.41
C LEU A 76 0.31 16.19 10.27
N ASN A 77 -0.37 17.25 9.82
CA ASN A 77 0.13 18.15 8.77
C ASN A 77 1.44 18.85 9.19
N ASN A 78 1.56 19.27 10.45
CA ASN A 78 2.75 19.94 10.96
C ASN A 78 3.93 19.00 11.27
N ARG A 79 3.67 17.71 11.54
CA ARG A 79 4.71 16.73 11.92
C ARG A 79 5.26 15.93 10.74
N GLY A 80 4.48 15.76 9.66
CA GLY A 80 4.82 14.87 8.55
C GLY A 80 5.41 15.53 7.30
N LYS A 81 5.55 16.86 7.22
CA LYS A 81 5.92 17.57 5.96
C LYS A 81 5.15 17.03 4.73
N PHE A 82 3.83 16.93 4.83
CA PHE A 82 2.97 16.53 3.72
C PHE A 82 2.74 17.69 2.77
N SER A 83 2.34 17.39 1.53
CA SER A 83 2.04 18.43 0.54
C SER A 83 0.85 19.29 0.98
N SER A 84 0.90 20.59 0.69
CA SER A 84 -0.09 21.60 1.12
C SER A 84 -1.37 21.58 0.28
N LEU A 85 -1.87 20.39 -0.11
CA LEU A 85 -3.22 20.27 -0.65
C LEU A 85 -4.19 20.74 0.44
N SER A 86 -4.86 21.87 0.22
CA SER A 86 -5.82 22.41 1.19
C SER A 86 -6.94 21.41 1.41
N ASP A 87 -7.33 21.16 2.66
CA ASP A 87 -8.43 20.24 3.00
C ASP A 87 -9.78 20.63 2.34
N ARG A 88 -9.91 21.85 1.83
CA ARG A 88 -11.08 22.34 1.08
C ARG A 88 -11.20 21.75 -0.34
N ASN A 89 -10.12 21.21 -0.89
CA ASN A 89 -10.05 20.73 -2.28
C ASN A 89 -9.93 19.20 -2.37
N ILE A 90 -10.23 18.47 -1.30
CA ILE A 90 -10.22 16.99 -1.28
C ILE A 90 -11.55 16.47 -0.71
N CYS A 91 -12.01 15.32 -1.18
CA CYS A 91 -13.25 14.70 -0.72
C CYS A 91 -13.07 13.39 0.05
N GLY A 92 -11.82 12.93 0.19
CA GLY A 92 -11.46 11.79 1.01
C GLY A 92 -10.04 11.92 1.53
N THR A 93 -9.81 11.50 2.77
CA THR A 93 -8.49 11.49 3.37
C THR A 93 -8.29 10.29 4.27
N LEU A 94 -7.24 9.53 4.00
CA LEU A 94 -6.77 8.44 4.84
C LEU A 94 -5.33 8.73 5.25
N VAL A 95 -5.04 8.60 6.54
CA VAL A 95 -3.68 8.76 7.06
C VAL A 95 -3.29 7.48 7.78
N GLN A 96 -2.17 6.92 7.35
CA GLN A 96 -1.53 5.79 8.01
C GLN A 96 -0.15 6.18 8.53
N GLN A 97 0.13 5.73 9.75
CA GLN A 97 1.44 5.84 10.37
C GLN A 97 1.92 4.42 10.72
N ASN A 98 3.10 4.06 10.22
CA ASN A 98 3.69 2.74 10.41
C ASN A 98 2.81 1.59 9.87
N SER A 99 2.13 0.81 10.70
CA SER A 99 1.21 -0.26 10.22
C SER A 99 -0.26 0.03 10.56
N HIS A 100 -0.60 1.29 10.91
CA HIS A 100 -1.91 1.64 11.46
C HIS A 100 -2.55 2.85 10.80
N THR A 101 -3.86 2.76 10.57
CA THR A 101 -4.70 3.90 10.18
C THR A 101 -4.98 4.77 11.39
N VAL A 102 -4.56 6.03 11.33
CA VAL A 102 -4.80 7.04 12.39
C VAL A 102 -5.96 7.98 12.05
N PHE A 103 -6.29 8.08 10.76
CA PHE A 103 -7.41 8.90 10.29
C PHE A 103 -7.99 8.31 9.01
N ASN A 104 -9.32 8.28 8.90
CA ASN A 104 -10.02 7.97 7.66
C ASN A 104 -11.31 8.78 7.60
N LYS A 105 -11.51 9.50 6.49
CA LYS A 105 -12.71 10.27 6.21
C LYS A 105 -13.02 10.20 4.72
N LEU A 106 -14.30 10.01 4.40
CA LEU A 106 -14.83 10.16 3.05
C LEU A 106 -16.05 11.09 3.10
N ALA A 107 -16.23 11.91 2.06
CA ALA A 107 -17.43 12.74 1.92
C ALA A 107 -18.70 11.88 1.96
N ARG A 108 -19.67 12.29 2.77
CA ARG A 108 -20.92 11.52 3.00
C ARG A 108 -21.70 11.23 1.72
N ASP A 109 -21.68 12.16 0.76
CA ASP A 109 -22.33 11.97 -0.54
C ASP A 109 -21.69 10.80 -1.34
N LEU A 110 -20.37 10.70 -1.36
CA LEU A 110 -19.67 9.61 -2.04
C LEU A 110 -19.97 8.25 -1.41
N HIS A 111 -20.00 8.20 -0.07
CA HIS A 111 -20.43 6.99 0.64
C HIS A 111 -21.87 6.58 0.27
N LYS A 112 -22.80 7.54 0.18
CA LYS A 112 -24.19 7.27 -0.27
C LYS A 112 -24.27 6.79 -1.72
N ARG A 113 -23.33 7.24 -2.57
CA ARG A 113 -23.18 6.82 -3.96
C ARG A 113 -22.45 5.49 -4.11
N GLY A 114 -22.07 4.83 -3.00
CA GLY A 114 -21.46 3.50 -2.99
C GLY A 114 -19.94 3.48 -3.13
N VAL A 115 -19.26 4.63 -3.06
CA VAL A 115 -17.79 4.68 -3.04
C VAL A 115 -17.29 4.06 -1.74
N ILE A 116 -16.37 3.10 -1.84
CA ILE A 116 -15.69 2.50 -0.70
C ILE A 116 -14.30 3.09 -0.63
N TYR A 117 -13.94 3.67 0.52
CA TYR A 117 -12.60 4.20 0.77
C TYR A 117 -12.19 3.87 2.20
N THR A 118 -11.26 2.93 2.34
CA THR A 118 -10.79 2.44 3.64
C THR A 118 -9.38 1.88 3.54
N ASP A 119 -8.77 1.52 4.66
CA ASP A 119 -7.47 0.84 4.62
C ASP A 119 -7.62 -0.62 4.16
N ILE A 120 -6.56 -1.15 3.57
CA ILE A 120 -6.59 -2.48 2.96
C ILE A 120 -6.85 -3.60 3.99
N ILE A 121 -6.40 -3.44 5.24
CA ILE A 121 -6.60 -4.44 6.30
C ILE A 121 -8.08 -4.49 6.68
N SER A 122 -8.73 -3.33 6.86
CA SER A 122 -10.17 -3.23 7.04
C SER A 122 -10.94 -3.80 5.85
N ALA A 123 -10.48 -3.54 4.62
CA ALA A 123 -11.14 -4.02 3.41
C ALA A 123 -11.12 -5.55 3.29
N ILE A 124 -10.01 -6.20 3.69
CA ILE A 124 -9.89 -7.67 3.73
C ILE A 124 -11.00 -8.30 4.59
N HIS A 125 -11.40 -7.63 5.67
CA HIS A 125 -12.44 -8.11 6.59
C HIS A 125 -13.85 -7.77 6.13
N ILE A 126 -14.07 -6.54 5.66
CA ILE A 126 -15.41 -6.02 5.36
C ILE A 126 -15.87 -6.45 3.96
N TYR A 127 -14.94 -6.58 3.01
CA TYR A 127 -15.22 -6.90 1.61
C TYR A 127 -14.38 -8.09 1.10
N PRO A 128 -14.38 -9.25 1.80
CA PRO A 128 -13.44 -10.34 1.53
C PRO A 128 -13.54 -10.88 0.10
N ASP A 129 -14.75 -11.03 -0.45
CA ASP A 129 -14.94 -11.56 -1.81
C ASP A 129 -14.38 -10.61 -2.87
N LEU A 130 -14.58 -9.30 -2.68
CA LEU A 130 -14.07 -8.29 -3.58
C LEU A 130 -12.54 -8.23 -3.51
N ILE A 131 -11.97 -8.18 -2.30
CA ILE A 131 -10.52 -8.14 -2.13
C ILE A 131 -9.85 -9.42 -2.66
N LYS A 132 -10.39 -10.60 -2.35
CA LYS A 132 -9.84 -11.88 -2.80
C LYS A 132 -9.84 -12.01 -4.33
N THR A 133 -10.75 -11.34 -5.03
CA THR A 133 -10.82 -11.34 -6.50
C THR A 133 -9.66 -10.57 -7.13
N TYR A 134 -9.24 -9.45 -6.52
CA TYR A 134 -8.34 -8.49 -7.16
C TYR A 134 -6.94 -8.39 -6.53
N LEU A 135 -6.84 -8.56 -5.21
CA LEU A 135 -5.59 -8.33 -4.48
C LEU A 135 -4.58 -9.45 -4.75
N LEU A 136 -3.46 -9.08 -5.35
CA LEU A 136 -2.35 -9.99 -5.65
C LEU A 136 -2.82 -11.21 -6.47
N THR A 137 -3.59 -10.94 -7.54
CA THR A 137 -4.12 -11.95 -8.46
C THR A 137 -3.60 -11.73 -9.88
N ASP A 138 -4.26 -10.91 -10.69
CA ASP A 138 -3.94 -10.80 -12.12
C ASP A 138 -3.05 -9.60 -12.45
N CYS A 139 -3.13 -8.50 -11.68
CA CYS A 139 -2.41 -7.27 -11.98
C CYS A 139 -0.96 -7.34 -11.46
N ILE A 140 -0.79 -7.62 -10.17
CA ILE A 140 0.49 -7.96 -9.56
C ILE A 140 0.40 -9.36 -8.98
N LYS A 141 1.36 -10.22 -9.30
CA LYS A 141 1.46 -11.57 -8.75
C LYS A 141 2.61 -11.65 -7.76
N PRO A 142 2.48 -12.45 -6.68
CA PRO A 142 3.59 -12.67 -5.76
C PRO A 142 4.87 -13.15 -6.47
N ASP A 143 4.72 -13.96 -7.52
CA ASP A 143 5.83 -14.54 -8.28
C ASP A 143 6.40 -13.66 -9.41
N ASP A 144 5.94 -12.41 -9.57
CA ASP A 144 6.50 -11.48 -10.55
C ASP A 144 8.00 -11.17 -10.29
N SER A 145 8.41 -11.15 -9.02
CA SER A 145 9.77 -10.84 -8.57
C SER A 145 9.96 -11.17 -7.10
N LYS A 146 11.22 -11.21 -6.64
CA LYS A 146 11.52 -11.32 -5.21
C LYS A 146 10.91 -10.19 -4.37
N PHE A 147 10.74 -9.00 -4.94
CA PHE A 147 10.15 -7.84 -4.26
C PHE A 147 8.62 -7.91 -4.16
N THR A 148 7.94 -8.50 -5.14
CA THR A 148 6.47 -8.74 -5.06
C THR A 148 6.17 -9.90 -4.11
N ALA A 149 7.05 -10.89 -4.02
CA ALA A 149 6.91 -12.00 -3.09
C ALA A 149 7.02 -11.54 -1.62
N ILE A 150 8.06 -10.76 -1.28
CA ILE A 150 8.16 -10.21 0.08
C ILE A 150 7.06 -9.20 0.38
N HIS A 151 6.64 -8.39 -0.60
CA HIS A 151 5.49 -7.50 -0.47
C HIS A 151 4.24 -8.27 -0.05
N ALA A 152 3.90 -9.32 -0.79
CA ALA A 152 2.72 -10.13 -0.54
C ALA A 152 2.78 -10.84 0.81
N ALA A 153 3.96 -11.32 1.22
CA ALA A 153 4.16 -11.91 2.54
C ALA A 153 3.96 -10.88 3.68
N CYS A 154 4.52 -9.67 3.52
CA CYS A 154 4.68 -8.69 4.59
C CYS A 154 3.66 -7.54 4.57
N LEU A 155 2.72 -7.50 3.61
CA LEU A 155 1.70 -6.45 3.46
C LEU A 155 1.16 -6.01 4.81
N ASN A 156 1.30 -4.73 5.17
CA ASN A 156 1.01 -4.25 6.53
C ASN A 156 0.27 -2.91 6.58
N GLY A 157 -0.21 -2.43 5.44
CA GLY A 157 -0.93 -1.17 5.32
C GLY A 157 -1.28 -0.87 3.87
N GLY A 158 -1.75 0.34 3.63
CA GLY A 158 -2.22 0.80 2.32
C GLY A 158 -3.74 0.97 2.26
N THR A 159 -4.24 1.21 1.04
CA THR A 159 -5.57 1.74 0.77
C THR A 159 -6.37 0.81 -0.12
N PHE A 160 -7.67 0.70 0.15
CA PHE A 160 -8.66 0.17 -0.77
C PHE A 160 -9.62 1.28 -1.22
N LEU A 161 -9.74 1.46 -2.53
CA LEU A 161 -10.65 2.41 -3.15
C LEU A 161 -11.48 1.71 -4.24
N TYR A 162 -12.80 1.65 -4.05
CA TYR A 162 -13.73 1.17 -5.06
C TYR A 162 -14.69 2.28 -5.48
N ILE A 163 -14.81 2.49 -6.79
CA ILE A 163 -15.70 3.48 -7.40
C ILE A 163 -16.77 2.73 -8.20
N PRO A 164 -18.06 2.84 -7.85
CA PRO A 164 -19.12 2.16 -8.59
C PRO A 164 -19.25 2.65 -10.03
N LYS A 165 -19.93 1.84 -10.86
CA LYS A 165 -20.27 2.18 -12.25
C LYS A 165 -20.96 3.55 -12.33
N GLY A 166 -20.51 4.41 -13.24
CA GLY A 166 -21.09 5.74 -13.51
C GLY A 166 -20.87 6.78 -12.41
N VAL A 167 -20.10 6.47 -11.37
CA VAL A 167 -19.80 7.43 -10.30
C VAL A 167 -18.59 8.28 -10.69
N GLU A 168 -18.83 9.57 -10.89
CA GLU A 168 -17.76 10.57 -11.01
C GLU A 168 -17.46 11.25 -9.67
N VAL A 169 -16.18 11.26 -9.32
CA VAL A 169 -15.60 11.92 -8.14
C VAL A 169 -14.80 13.14 -8.60
N TYR A 170 -15.36 14.32 -8.39
CA TYR A 170 -14.81 15.59 -8.92
C TYR A 170 -13.62 16.14 -8.15
N LEU A 171 -13.59 15.94 -6.83
CA LEU A 171 -12.47 16.34 -5.99
C LEU A 171 -11.54 15.14 -5.77
N PRO A 172 -10.22 15.34 -5.60
CA PRO A 172 -9.31 14.26 -5.29
C PRO A 172 -9.61 13.54 -3.97
N ILE A 173 -9.28 12.24 -3.94
CA ILE A 173 -9.16 11.43 -2.72
C ILE A 173 -7.67 11.28 -2.42
N ARG A 174 -7.27 11.44 -1.16
CA ARG A 174 -5.85 11.47 -0.76
C ARG A 174 -5.52 10.47 0.34
N SER A 175 -4.53 9.62 0.11
CA SER A 175 -3.91 8.79 1.15
C SER A 175 -2.51 9.28 1.50
N LEU A 176 -2.23 9.39 2.80
CA LEU A 176 -0.96 9.83 3.37
C LEU A 176 -0.33 8.69 4.16
N PHE A 177 0.90 8.34 3.82
CA PHE A 177 1.63 7.24 4.41
C PHE A 177 2.91 7.75 5.07
N SER A 178 2.96 7.66 6.41
CA SER A 178 4.08 8.13 7.21
C SER A 178 4.81 6.97 7.86
N MET A 179 6.14 7.03 7.84
CA MET A 179 6.99 6.13 8.63
C MET A 179 7.88 6.91 9.59
N ASN A 180 7.77 6.56 10.87
CA ASN A 180 8.42 7.28 11.96
C ASN A 180 9.25 6.35 12.87
N THR A 181 9.44 5.09 12.47
CA THR A 181 10.16 4.09 13.27
C THR A 181 11.31 3.50 12.47
N ASN A 182 12.51 3.57 13.04
CA ASN A 182 13.74 2.99 12.49
C ASN A 182 13.68 1.46 12.40
N GLY A 183 14.26 0.91 11.33
CA GLY A 183 14.44 -0.54 11.13
C GLY A 183 13.16 -1.33 10.80
N GLY A 184 12.03 -0.66 10.56
CA GLY A 184 10.78 -1.31 10.17
C GLY A 184 10.47 -1.23 8.67
N GLY A 185 9.70 -2.18 8.14
CA GLY A 185 9.33 -2.18 6.72
C GLY A 185 7.94 -1.61 6.46
N MET A 186 7.81 -0.75 5.45
CA MET A 186 6.51 -0.36 4.90
C MET A 186 6.15 -1.24 3.71
N PHE A 187 5.14 -2.09 3.87
CA PHE A 187 4.62 -2.96 2.82
C PHE A 187 3.20 -2.54 2.46
N TYR A 188 3.07 -1.32 1.95
CA TYR A 188 1.77 -0.71 1.70
C TYR A 188 1.23 -1.08 0.33
N HIS A 189 -0.03 -1.55 0.32
CA HIS A 189 -0.72 -1.96 -0.89
C HIS A 189 -1.90 -1.03 -1.17
N THR A 190 -1.89 -0.39 -2.34
CA THR A 190 -3.02 0.41 -2.82
C THR A 190 -3.76 -0.34 -3.92
N LEU A 191 -5.01 -0.71 -3.63
CA LEU A 191 -5.90 -1.38 -4.57
C LEU A 191 -7.03 -0.43 -4.97
N ILE A 192 -7.08 -0.07 -6.25
CA ILE A 192 -8.11 0.78 -6.85
C ILE A 192 -8.91 -0.02 -7.85
N ILE A 193 -10.24 -0.05 -7.68
CA ILE A 193 -11.17 -0.69 -8.61
C ILE A 193 -12.15 0.37 -9.09
N ALA A 194 -12.04 0.75 -10.36
CA ALA A 194 -12.88 1.74 -11.00
C ALA A 194 -13.93 1.03 -11.87
N GLY A 195 -15.21 1.10 -11.48
CA GLY A 195 -16.34 0.59 -12.23
C GLY A 195 -16.51 1.27 -13.59
N ALA A 196 -17.26 0.66 -14.50
CA ALA A 196 -17.40 1.21 -15.85
C ALA A 196 -17.94 2.64 -15.83
N TYR A 197 -17.46 3.52 -16.71
CA TYR A 197 -17.86 4.93 -16.77
C TYR A 197 -17.66 5.72 -15.46
N SER A 198 -16.79 5.24 -14.56
CA SER A 198 -16.45 5.96 -13.32
C SER A 198 -15.26 6.89 -13.53
N LYS A 199 -15.12 7.89 -12.66
CA LYS A 199 -14.00 8.83 -12.74
C LYS A 199 -13.49 9.21 -11.36
N VAL A 200 -12.18 9.21 -11.16
CA VAL A 200 -11.56 9.64 -9.90
C VAL A 200 -10.15 10.20 -10.10
N THR A 201 -9.76 11.12 -9.22
CA THR A 201 -8.35 11.46 -9.01
C THR A 201 -7.93 10.95 -7.65
N TYR A 202 -6.90 10.12 -7.61
CA TYR A 202 -6.34 9.55 -6.39
C TYR A 202 -4.90 10.04 -6.20
N VAL A 203 -4.63 10.61 -5.02
CA VAL A 203 -3.33 11.14 -4.63
C VAL A 203 -2.77 10.29 -3.50
N GLU A 204 -1.57 9.80 -3.67
CA GLU A 204 -0.83 9.03 -2.68
C GLU A 204 0.45 9.76 -2.31
N GLU A 205 0.66 10.01 -1.02
CA GLU A 205 1.86 10.68 -0.53
C GLU A 205 2.60 9.81 0.48
N TYR A 206 3.92 9.75 0.32
CA TYR A 206 4.82 9.06 1.22
C TYR A 206 5.72 10.05 1.96
N SER A 207 5.92 9.85 3.26
CA SER A 207 6.80 10.67 4.08
C SER A 207 7.53 9.87 5.17
N SER A 208 8.80 10.21 5.43
CA SER A 208 9.59 9.59 6.51
C SER A 208 10.53 10.60 7.21
N PRO A 209 10.02 11.59 7.95
CA PRO A 209 10.81 12.74 8.40
C PRO A 209 11.90 12.45 9.45
N PHE A 210 11.90 11.27 10.09
CA PHE A 210 12.74 10.95 11.25
C PHE A 210 13.52 9.63 11.12
N ILE A 211 13.81 9.20 9.89
CA ILE A 211 14.53 7.94 9.65
C ILE A 211 16.01 8.23 9.41
N ASP A 212 16.87 7.62 10.22
CA ASP A 212 18.34 7.73 10.17
C ASP A 212 19.03 6.35 10.11
N THR A 213 18.25 5.28 9.93
CA THR A 213 18.75 3.91 9.73
C THR A 213 18.21 3.32 8.45
N GLN A 214 18.94 2.39 7.84
CA GLN A 214 18.50 1.70 6.63
C GLN A 214 17.11 1.09 6.83
N THR A 215 16.17 1.54 6.02
CA THR A 215 14.76 1.21 6.16
C THR A 215 14.16 0.90 4.78
N ILE A 216 13.24 -0.07 4.71
CA ILE A 216 12.62 -0.47 3.45
C ILE A 216 11.21 0.11 3.33
N SER A 217 10.92 0.69 2.17
CA SER A 217 9.56 0.86 1.68
C SER A 217 9.39 -0.01 0.45
N ASN A 218 8.57 -1.05 0.53
CA ASN A 218 8.28 -1.96 -0.55
C ASN A 218 6.77 -1.98 -0.82
N SER A 219 6.32 -1.08 -1.70
CA SER A 219 4.90 -0.84 -1.96
C SER A 219 4.41 -1.46 -3.27
N ALA A 220 3.10 -1.68 -3.34
CA ALA A 220 2.43 -2.12 -4.55
C ALA A 220 1.17 -1.30 -4.82
N VAL A 221 0.89 -1.06 -6.09
CA VAL A 221 -0.31 -0.36 -6.55
C VAL A 221 -0.94 -1.17 -7.68
N GLU A 222 -2.17 -1.65 -7.47
CA GLU A 222 -3.00 -2.33 -8.45
C GLU A 222 -4.20 -1.44 -8.81
N ILE A 223 -4.34 -1.09 -10.09
CA ILE A 223 -5.47 -0.27 -10.58
C ILE A 223 -6.23 -1.06 -11.63
N PHE A 224 -7.49 -1.38 -11.36
CA PHE A 224 -8.39 -2.05 -12.29
C PHE A 224 -9.39 -1.06 -12.84
N LEU A 225 -9.28 -0.74 -14.13
CA LEU A 225 -10.20 0.17 -14.83
C LEU A 225 -11.13 -0.64 -15.71
N ASN A 226 -12.43 -0.59 -15.41
CA ASN A 226 -13.47 -1.18 -16.26
C ASN A 226 -13.76 -0.26 -17.47
N GLU A 227 -14.63 -0.72 -18.38
CA GLU A 227 -14.97 -0.01 -19.62
C GLU A 227 -15.23 1.49 -19.39
N SER A 228 -14.54 2.35 -20.14
CA SER A 228 -14.69 3.82 -20.06
C SER A 228 -14.44 4.43 -18.67
N ALA A 229 -13.79 3.72 -17.75
CA ALA A 229 -13.39 4.30 -16.46
C ALA A 229 -12.15 5.19 -16.60
N SER A 230 -12.04 6.24 -15.78
CA SER A 230 -10.94 7.20 -15.82
C SER A 230 -10.30 7.38 -14.44
N VAL A 231 -9.02 7.04 -14.29
CA VAL A 231 -8.29 7.13 -13.02
C VAL A 231 -7.04 7.97 -13.18
N ASN A 232 -7.06 9.18 -12.62
CA ASN A 232 -5.85 10.00 -12.48
C ASN A 232 -5.14 9.62 -11.18
N TYR A 233 -4.08 8.82 -11.28
CA TYR A 233 -3.24 8.46 -10.13
C TYR A 233 -2.04 9.41 -10.03
N VAL A 234 -1.82 9.99 -8.85
CA VAL A 234 -0.70 10.88 -8.55
C VAL A 234 0.07 10.34 -7.35
N GLY A 235 1.37 10.10 -7.52
CA GLY A 235 2.26 9.67 -6.43
C GLY A 235 3.26 10.77 -6.05
N LEU A 236 3.34 11.09 -4.76
CA LEU A 236 4.27 12.05 -4.18
C LEU A 236 5.17 11.33 -3.18
N GLN A 237 6.48 11.55 -3.25
CA GLN A 237 7.46 10.86 -2.42
C GLN A 237 8.38 11.87 -1.73
N ASN A 238 8.38 11.86 -0.40
CA ASN A 238 9.25 12.68 0.45
C ASN A 238 9.98 11.78 1.46
N TRP A 239 10.92 10.99 0.96
CA TRP A 239 11.67 10.02 1.75
C TRP A 239 12.91 10.64 2.39
N ALA A 240 13.30 10.11 3.55
CA ALA A 240 14.62 10.32 4.13
C ALA A 240 15.68 9.57 3.31
N THR A 241 16.94 9.99 3.46
CA THR A 241 18.08 9.47 2.69
C THR A 241 18.31 7.98 2.86
N ASP A 242 17.97 7.43 4.02
CA ASP A 242 18.24 6.03 4.39
C ASP A 242 17.07 5.08 4.05
N VAL A 243 16.07 5.56 3.30
CA VAL A 243 14.94 4.74 2.84
C VAL A 243 15.22 4.16 1.45
N TYR A 244 15.20 2.83 1.36
CA TYR A 244 15.20 2.10 0.09
C TYR A 244 13.75 1.88 -0.34
N HIS A 245 13.31 2.63 -1.35
CA HIS A 245 11.95 2.56 -1.88
C HIS A 245 11.88 1.72 -3.15
N PHE A 246 11.23 0.56 -3.06
CA PHE A 246 10.88 -0.32 -4.18
C PHE A 246 9.37 -0.27 -4.36
N ILE A 247 8.91 0.05 -5.56
CA ILE A 247 7.46 0.12 -5.82
C ILE A 247 7.09 -0.54 -7.13
N THR A 248 6.10 -1.41 -7.08
CA THR A 248 5.48 -2.01 -8.28
C THR A 248 4.13 -1.35 -8.49
N LYS A 249 3.96 -0.63 -9.61
CA LYS A 249 2.66 -0.06 -10.00
C LYS A 249 2.22 -0.67 -11.31
N ARG A 250 1.03 -1.26 -11.34
CA ARG A 250 0.44 -1.82 -12.55
C ARG A 250 -1.04 -1.46 -12.61
N ALA A 251 -1.54 -1.39 -13.84
CA ALA A 251 -2.95 -1.17 -14.12
C ALA A 251 -3.44 -2.17 -15.17
N ILE A 252 -4.66 -2.67 -14.99
CA ILE A 252 -5.41 -3.38 -16.03
C ILE A 252 -6.42 -2.39 -16.59
N VAL A 253 -6.20 -1.97 -17.84
CA VAL A 253 -7.00 -0.94 -18.53
C VAL A 253 -7.91 -1.64 -19.54
N ASN A 254 -9.21 -1.68 -19.27
CA ASN A 254 -10.19 -2.23 -20.21
C ASN A 254 -10.53 -1.23 -21.33
N LYS A 255 -11.41 -1.66 -22.25
CA LYS A 255 -11.84 -0.89 -23.41
C LYS A 255 -12.24 0.55 -23.04
N ASP A 256 -11.70 1.52 -23.78
CA ASP A 256 -11.97 2.95 -23.66
C ASP A 256 -11.65 3.57 -22.28
N ALA A 257 -10.96 2.85 -21.39
CA ALA A 257 -10.53 3.37 -20.10
C ALA A 257 -9.22 4.17 -20.20
N SER A 258 -9.00 5.10 -19.25
CA SER A 258 -7.86 6.04 -19.22
C SER A 258 -7.22 6.20 -17.86
#